data_AF-A0A482WS15-F1
#
_entry.id   AF-A0A482WS15-F1
#
_cell.length_a   1.000
_cell.length_b   1.000
_cell.length_c   1.000
_cell.angle_alpha   90.00
_cell.angle_beta   90.00
_cell.angle_gamma   90.00
#
_symmetry.space_group_name_H-M   'P 1'
#
loop_
_entity.id
_entity.type
_entity.pdbx_description
1 polymer ?
#
loop_
_entity_poly.entity_id
_entity_poly.type
_entity_poly.pdbx_seq_one_letter_code
_entity_poly.pdbx_strand_id
1 'polypeptide(L)' 'KDDKGWSMYIDKQRSWFMHDSVHDQRTEGGIHQGSTIGVLLDLERHQLSFYVNEEPQ' A
#
# COMPACT_ATOMS: atom_id res chain seq x y z
N LYS A 1 9.36 -17.23 4.18
CA LYS A 1 8.42 -16.58 3.23
C LYS A 1 7.18 -16.26 4.05
N ASP A 2 6.70 -15.03 4.03
CA ASP A 2 5.55 -14.61 4.83
C ASP A 2 4.31 -14.61 3.94
N ASP A 3 3.54 -15.68 4.01
CA ASP A 3 2.27 -15.86 3.30
C ASP A 3 1.07 -15.32 4.10
N LYS A 4 1.31 -14.76 5.29
CA LYS A 4 0.28 -14.17 6.16
C LYS A 4 0.36 -12.65 6.21
N GLY A 5 1.41 -12.07 5.64
CA GLY A 5 1.62 -10.64 5.52
C GLY A 5 1.05 -10.04 4.23
N TRP A 6 0.52 -8.83 4.37
CA TRP A 6 0.25 -7.91 3.28
C TRP A 6 0.91 -6.57 3.60
N SER A 7 1.51 -5.94 2.61
CA SER A 7 2.10 -4.62 2.78
C SER A 7 2.04 -3.81 1.49
N MET A 8 2.30 -2.51 1.60
CA MET A 8 2.59 -1.64 0.48
C MET A 8 4.04 -1.17 0.63
N TYR A 9 4.84 -1.35 -0.42
CA TYR A 9 6.10 -0.63 -0.56
C TYR A 9 5.79 0.73 -1.20
N ILE A 10 6.43 1.79 -0.72
CA ILE A 10 6.33 3.11 -1.33
C ILE A 10 7.64 3.89 -1.15
N ASP A 11 8.06 4.54 -2.24
CA ASP A 11 9.17 5.50 -2.23
C ASP A 11 8.73 6.85 -2.81
N LYS A 12 9.68 7.69 -3.25
CA LYS A 12 9.37 9.03 -3.79
C LYS A 12 8.78 9.00 -5.20
N GLN A 13 8.84 7.86 -5.89
CA GLN A 13 8.50 7.74 -7.31
C GLN A 13 7.37 6.76 -7.55
N ARG A 14 7.22 5.75 -6.70
CA ARG A 14 6.29 4.64 -6.95
C ARG A 14 5.87 3.91 -5.68
N SER A 15 4.77 3.20 -5.80
CA SER A 15 4.29 2.20 -4.84
C SER A 15 3.92 0.88 -5.52
N TRP A 16 3.80 -0.18 -4.73
CA TRP A 16 3.19 -1.45 -5.14
C TRP A 16 2.75 -2.25 -3.91
N PHE A 17 1.77 -3.14 -4.09
CA PHE A 17 1.35 -4.09 -3.07
C PHE A 17 2.26 -5.32 -3.04
N MET A 18 2.42 -5.87 -1.84
CA MET A 18 3.25 -7.04 -1.57
C MET A 18 2.48 -8.08 -0.78
N HIS A 19 2.50 -9.32 -1.28
CA HIS A 19 2.03 -10.51 -0.59
C HIS A 19 2.82 -11.73 -1.09
N ASP A 20 3.31 -12.57 -0.18
CA ASP A 20 4.05 -13.79 -0.52
C ASP A 20 5.21 -13.56 -1.53
N SER A 21 5.93 -12.43 -1.37
CA SER A 21 7.01 -11.97 -2.26
C SER A 21 6.59 -11.61 -3.70
N VAL A 22 5.29 -11.55 -3.98
CA VAL A 22 4.75 -11.05 -5.24
C VAL A 22 4.55 -9.54 -5.13
N HIS A 23 4.96 -8.83 -6.18
CA HIS A 23 4.70 -7.40 -6.37
C HIS A 23 3.53 -7.24 -7.33
N ASP A 24 2.52 -6.48 -6.94
CA ASP A 24 1.34 -6.23 -7.78
C ASP A 24 0.92 -4.76 -7.74
N GLN A 25 0.17 -4.33 -8.75
CA GLN A 25 -0.41 -2.98 -8.87
C GLN A 25 0.61 -1.85 -8.64
N ARG A 26 1.60 -1.78 -9.53
CA ARG A 26 2.55 -0.67 -9.49
C ARG A 26 1.84 0.64 -9.84
N THR A 27 1.91 1.61 -8.93
CA THR A 27 1.37 2.96 -9.09
C THR A 27 2.52 3.96 -9.19
N GLU A 28 2.42 4.91 -10.12
CA GLU A 28 3.38 6.01 -10.27
C GLU A 28 3.04 7.15 -9.31
N GLY A 29 4.07 7.92 -8.94
CA GLY A 29 3.97 8.88 -7.84
C GLY A 29 4.35 8.24 -6.52
N GLY A 30 4.54 9.04 -5.49
CA GLY A 30 5.05 8.53 -4.23
C GLY A 30 4.89 9.53 -3.11
N ILE A 31 5.66 9.33 -2.05
CA ILE A 31 5.62 10.20 -0.88
C ILE A 31 6.73 11.26 -0.89
N HIS A 32 6.44 12.37 -0.24
CA HIS A 32 7.36 13.45 0.05
C HIS A 32 7.28 13.80 1.54
N GLN A 33 8.17 14.70 1.99
CA GLN A 33 8.13 15.15 3.37
C GLN A 33 6.79 15.83 3.65
N GLY A 34 6.09 15.39 4.71
CA GLY A 34 4.75 15.85 5.05
C GLY A 34 3.61 14.99 4.49
N SER A 35 3.89 14.00 3.63
CA SER A 35 2.87 13.02 3.23
C SER A 35 2.40 12.17 4.41
N THR A 36 1.12 11.82 4.41
CA THR A 36 0.50 10.91 5.39
C THR A 36 0.08 9.61 4.72
N ILE A 37 0.36 8.48 5.38
CA ILE A 37 -0.10 7.15 4.95
C ILE A 37 -1.34 6.75 5.74
N GLY A 38 -2.43 6.47 5.03
CA GLY A 38 -3.62 5.85 5.60
C GLY A 38 -3.62 4.33 5.39
N VAL A 39 -4.14 3.60 6.37
CA VAL A 39 -4.35 2.15 6.29
C VAL A 39 -5.76 1.85 6.77
N LEU A 40 -6.55 1.18 5.92
CA LEU A 40 -7.89 0.69 6.27
C LEU A 40 -7.90 -0.83 6.21
N LEU A 41 -8.17 -1.47 7.34
CA LEU A 41 -8.47 -2.90 7.41
C LEU A 41 -9.98 -3.07 7.60
N ASP A 42 -10.67 -3.42 6.52
CA ASP A 42 -12.08 -3.74 6.51
C ASP A 42 -12.24 -5.26 6.65
N LEU A 43 -12.61 -5.71 7.86
CA LEU A 43 -12.81 -7.13 8.16
C LEU A 43 -14.15 -7.68 7.69
N GLU A 44 -15.14 -6.82 7.39
CA GLU A 44 -16.41 -7.30 6.85
C GLU A 44 -16.30 -7.58 5.35
N ARG A 45 -15.53 -6.75 4.64
CA ARG A 45 -15.28 -6.89 3.20
C ARG A 45 -14.01 -7.69 2.88
N HIS A 46 -13.24 -8.07 3.90
CA HIS A 46 -11.95 -8.74 3.76
C HIS A 46 -10.96 -7.96 2.87
N GLN A 47 -10.86 -6.65 3.10
CA GLN A 47 -10.05 -5.75 2.29
C GLN A 47 -9.02 -5.02 3.15
N LEU A 48 -7.79 -4.93 2.63
CA LEU A 48 -6.76 -4.03 3.13
C LEU A 48 -6.49 -2.96 2.06
N SER A 49 -6.65 -1.69 2.42
CA SER A 49 -6.46 -0.55 1.52
C SER A 49 -5.42 0.41 2.07
N PHE A 50 -4.65 1.03 1.16
CA PHE A 50 -3.64 2.03 1.48
C PHE A 50 -3.97 3.35 0.81
N TYR A 51 -3.58 4.45 1.46
CA TYR A 51 -3.85 5.80 1.00
C TYR A 51 -2.62 6.69 1.17
N VAL A 52 -2.44 7.64 0.27
CA VAL A 52 -1.48 8.74 0.39
C VAL A 52 -2.26 10.04 0.40
N ASN A 53 -2.19 10.80 1.50
CA ASN A 53 -2.93 12.06 1.65
C ASN A 53 -4.43 11.90 1.32
N GLU A 54 -5.07 10.86 1.88
CA GLU A 54 -6.49 10.52 1.68
C GLU A 54 -6.85 9.97 0.29
N GLU A 55 -5.92 9.99 -0.68
CA GLU A 55 -6.12 9.39 -2.00
C GLU A 55 -5.73 7.91 -2.03
N PRO A 56 -6.50 7.01 -2.65
CA PRO A 56 -6.18 5.58 -2.77
C PRO A 56 -4.85 5.33 -3.49
N GLN A 57 -4.17 4.24 -3.10
CA GLN A 57 -3.00 3.70 -3.81
C GLN A 57 -3.34 2.46 -4.61
#